data_AF-J9ED85-F1
#
_entry.id   AF-J9ED85-F1
#
_cell.length_a   1.000
_cell.length_b   1.000
_cell.length_c   1.000
_cell.angle_alpha   90.00
_cell.angle_beta   90.00
_cell.angle_gamma   90.00
#
_symmetry.space_group_name_H-M   'P 1'
#
loop_
_entity.id
_entity.type
_entity.pdbx_description
1 polymer ?
#
loop_
_entity_poly.entity_id
_entity_poly.type
_entity_poly.pdbx_seq_one_letter_code
_entity_poly.pdbx_strand_id
1 'polypeptide(L)'
;MDIKRDLLYDGAKRDSLLACGAAFSVFLIVFLYSLNIFYCIMVAFVLFASVLSALAIYSLFTVNFPLLNLVIFVLLLAIGSDDAFVLLNSFPIDVTSQNIHQCLSHTANAMLLTSSSTAVPFLQIFLAVLLSSDVLDYLLDRYIQRSITWRIFSKFNYLMRDLLPFVIITGRYIWISSLAAIVITMTYLTYNNLQFPPYNPLQLFVDSNEHEWYDNNAEKNFEFIANKLQIPIAIRLIWGLTP
;
A
#
# COMPACT_ATOMS: atom_id res chain seq x y z
N MET A 1 -22.84 -14.08 17.54
CA MET A 1 -22.12 -12.84 17.16
C MET A 1 -20.85 -12.68 17.99
N ASP A 2 -20.89 -12.90 19.30
CA ASP A 2 -19.74 -12.64 20.19
C ASP A 2 -18.52 -13.54 19.91
N ILE A 3 -18.73 -14.86 19.67
CA ILE A 3 -17.64 -15.79 19.35
C ILE A 3 -16.86 -15.38 18.08
N LYS A 4 -17.56 -14.90 17.03
CA LYS A 4 -16.90 -14.45 15.79
C LYS A 4 -16.08 -13.19 16.03
N ARG A 5 -16.56 -12.29 16.89
CA ARG A 5 -15.87 -11.05 17.23
C ARG A 5 -14.58 -11.35 18.00
N ASP A 6 -14.65 -12.26 18.98
CA ASP A 6 -13.48 -12.65 19.78
C ASP A 6 -12.42 -13.33 18.89
N LEU A 7 -12.85 -14.22 18.00
CA LEU A 7 -11.97 -14.86 17.02
C LEU A 7 -11.34 -13.85 16.06
N LEU A 8 -12.10 -12.84 15.63
CA LEU A 8 -11.61 -11.78 14.75
C LEU A 8 -10.57 -10.90 15.45
N TYR A 9 -10.77 -10.60 16.73
CA TYR A 9 -9.80 -9.84 17.52
C TYR A 9 -8.47 -10.60 17.66
N ASP A 10 -8.54 -11.88 18.01
CA ASP A 10 -7.34 -12.73 18.11
C ASP A 10 -6.65 -12.93 16.76
N GLY A 11 -7.42 -13.05 15.67
CA GLY A 11 -6.92 -13.07 14.30
C GLY A 11 -6.17 -11.79 13.95
N ALA A 12 -6.80 -10.64 14.18
CA ALA A 12 -6.19 -9.33 13.91
C ALA A 12 -4.89 -9.11 14.70
N LYS A 13 -4.79 -9.62 15.92
CA LYS A 13 -3.55 -9.57 16.70
C LYS A 13 -2.43 -10.38 16.02
N ARG A 14 -2.73 -11.55 15.45
CA ARG A 14 -1.75 -12.35 14.70
C ARG A 14 -1.35 -11.65 13.40
N ASP A 15 -2.31 -11.07 12.70
CA ASP A 15 -2.04 -10.33 11.45
C ASP A 15 -1.19 -9.09 11.68
N SER A 16 -1.30 -8.44 12.85
CA SER A 16 -0.41 -7.34 13.23
C SER A 16 1.07 -7.76 13.32
N LEU A 17 1.35 -9.01 13.72
CA LEU A 17 2.70 -9.54 13.74
C LEU A 17 3.21 -9.81 12.31
N LEU A 18 2.34 -10.31 11.42
CA LEU A 18 2.67 -10.49 10.01
C LEU A 18 2.95 -9.15 9.31
N ALA A 19 2.16 -8.12 9.62
CA ALA A 19 2.38 -6.76 9.16
C ALA A 19 3.75 -6.21 9.62
N CYS A 20 4.16 -6.49 10.87
CA CYS A 20 5.49 -6.16 11.36
C CYS A 20 6.59 -6.89 10.57
N GLY A 21 6.40 -8.18 10.26
CA GLY A 21 7.31 -8.94 9.39
C GLY A 21 7.40 -8.37 7.96
N ALA A 22 6.29 -7.92 7.40
CA ALA A 22 6.26 -7.25 6.10
C ALA A 22 7.03 -5.92 6.13
N ALA A 23 6.81 -5.09 7.16
CA ALA A 23 7.56 -3.85 7.37
C ALA A 23 9.07 -4.09 7.47
N PHE A 24 9.48 -5.10 8.23
CA PHE A 24 10.89 -5.51 8.32
C PHE A 24 11.46 -5.94 6.95
N SER A 25 10.66 -6.66 6.15
CA SER A 25 11.07 -7.08 4.80
C SER A 25 11.30 -5.89 3.87
N VAL A 26 10.48 -4.84 3.95
CA VAL A 26 10.68 -3.60 3.17
C VAL A 26 12.01 -2.93 3.56
N PHE A 27 12.28 -2.79 4.85
CA PHE A 27 13.56 -2.22 5.31
C PHE A 27 14.77 -3.07 4.90
N LEU A 28 14.64 -4.39 4.91
CA LEU A 28 15.67 -5.31 4.44
C LEU A 28 15.95 -5.09 2.94
N ILE A 29 14.92 -4.89 2.11
CA ILE A 29 15.07 -4.60 0.68
C ILE A 29 15.74 -3.23 0.47
N VAL A 30 15.32 -2.20 1.21
CA VAL A 30 15.95 -0.86 1.18
C VAL A 30 17.44 -0.96 1.56
N PHE A 31 17.76 -1.73 2.60
CA PHE A 31 19.13 -1.98 3.03
C PHE A 31 19.95 -2.72 1.96
N LEU A 32 19.42 -3.80 1.37
CA LEU A 32 20.10 -4.56 0.32
C LEU A 32 20.35 -3.71 -0.93
N TYR A 33 19.42 -2.81 -1.27
CA TYR A 33 19.55 -1.92 -2.42
C TYR A 33 20.56 -0.79 -2.17
N SER A 34 20.49 -0.14 -1.01
CA SER A 34 21.36 0.98 -0.66
C SER A 34 22.78 0.52 -0.32
N LEU A 35 22.92 -0.65 0.32
CA LEU A 35 24.15 -1.14 0.97
C LEU A 35 24.79 -0.14 1.96
N ASN A 36 24.04 0.89 2.37
CA ASN A 36 24.45 1.87 3.35
C ASN A 36 23.48 1.86 4.53
N ILE A 37 24.00 1.48 5.71
CA ILE A 37 23.19 1.36 6.92
C ILE A 37 22.67 2.71 7.41
N PHE A 38 23.42 3.81 7.22
CA PHE A 38 22.98 5.14 7.65
C PHE A 38 21.78 5.63 6.84
N TYR A 39 21.84 5.43 5.52
CA TYR A 39 20.72 5.76 4.64
C TYR A 39 19.47 4.96 5.02
N CYS A 40 19.61 3.66 5.28
CA CYS A 40 18.51 2.81 5.72
C CYS A 40 17.90 3.27 7.05
N ILE A 41 18.71 3.64 8.04
CA ILE A 41 18.24 4.14 9.34
C ILE A 41 17.49 5.47 9.16
N MET A 42 18.01 6.37 8.32
CA MET A 42 17.37 7.66 8.05
C MET A 42 16.00 7.48 7.38
N VAL A 43 15.92 6.64 6.35
CA VAL A 43 14.66 6.31 5.69
C VAL A 43 13.68 5.66 6.67
N ALA A 44 14.13 4.72 7.50
CA ALA A 44 13.27 4.10 8.52
C ALA A 44 12.73 5.11 9.54
N PHE A 45 13.57 6.04 10.00
CA PHE A 45 13.16 7.11 10.90
C PHE A 45 12.11 8.02 10.27
N VAL A 46 12.35 8.47 9.03
CA VAL A 46 11.41 9.35 8.30
C VAL A 46 10.08 8.66 8.04
N LEU A 47 10.08 7.40 7.61
CA LEU A 47 8.85 6.64 7.38
C LEU A 47 8.06 6.42 8.68
N PHE A 48 8.74 6.05 9.76
CA PHE A 48 8.07 5.86 11.06
C PHE A 48 7.49 7.17 11.61
N ALA A 49 8.22 8.28 11.49
CA ALA A 49 7.75 9.60 11.90
C ALA A 49 6.54 10.07 11.06
N SER A 50 6.53 9.79 9.75
CA SER A 50 5.40 10.08 8.86
C SER A 50 4.14 9.33 9.31
N VAL A 51 4.26 8.04 9.63
CA VAL A 51 3.09 7.26 10.07
C VAL A 51 2.60 7.66 11.47
N LEU A 52 3.51 7.96 12.40
CA LEU A 52 3.14 8.48 13.72
C LEU A 52 2.42 9.83 13.64
N SER A 53 2.87 10.73 12.77
CA SER A 53 2.20 12.02 12.58
C SER A 53 0.83 11.87 11.93
N ALA A 54 0.68 10.97 10.94
CA ALA A 54 -0.63 10.62 10.38
C ALA A 54 -1.58 10.05 11.44
N LEU A 55 -1.08 9.16 12.31
CA LEU A 55 -1.86 8.60 13.43
C LEU A 55 -2.29 9.69 14.44
N ALA A 56 -1.40 10.63 14.75
CA ALA A 56 -1.68 11.74 15.67
C ALA A 56 -2.74 12.69 15.12
N ILE A 57 -2.76 12.94 13.80
CA ILE A 57 -3.82 13.73 13.17
C ILE A 57 -5.12 12.94 13.15
N TYR A 58 -5.08 11.65 12.83
CA TYR A 58 -6.27 10.80 12.82
C TYR A 58 -6.95 10.74 14.19
N SER A 59 -6.18 10.64 15.27
CA SER A 59 -6.71 10.56 16.64
C SER A 59 -7.38 11.86 17.11
N LEU A 60 -7.09 13.00 16.47
CA LEU A 60 -7.78 14.27 16.74
C LEU A 60 -9.24 14.21 16.30
N PHE A 61 -9.54 13.52 15.19
CA PHE A 61 -10.88 13.49 14.61
C PHE A 61 -11.76 12.38 15.18
N THR A 62 -11.19 11.24 15.59
CA THR A 62 -11.97 10.10 16.08
C THR A 62 -11.24 9.34 17.19
N VAL A 63 -12.00 8.90 18.20
CA VAL A 63 -11.50 8.07 19.31
C VAL A 63 -11.49 6.57 18.93
N ASN A 64 -12.35 6.18 17.99
CA ASN A 64 -12.49 4.77 17.58
C ASN A 64 -11.51 4.45 16.45
N PHE A 65 -10.65 3.46 16.68
CA PHE A 65 -9.67 3.01 15.69
C PHE A 65 -10.17 1.71 15.01
N PRO A 66 -10.63 1.76 13.75
CA PRO A 66 -11.03 0.56 13.02
C PRO A 66 -9.79 -0.30 12.70
N LEU A 67 -9.96 -1.62 12.75
CA LEU A 67 -8.90 -2.60 12.46
C LEU A 67 -8.29 -2.44 11.06
N LEU A 68 -9.07 -1.94 10.08
CA LEU A 68 -8.63 -1.71 8.70
C LEU A 68 -7.43 -0.74 8.63
N ASN A 69 -7.30 0.19 9.58
CA ASN A 69 -6.22 1.16 9.60
C ASN A 69 -4.83 0.53 9.81
N LEU A 70 -4.76 -0.72 10.28
CA LEU A 70 -3.50 -1.45 10.40
C LEU A 70 -2.93 -1.84 9.02
N VAL A 71 -3.77 -2.12 8.03
CA VAL A 71 -3.32 -2.39 6.66
C VAL A 71 -2.78 -1.12 6.01
N ILE A 72 -3.40 0.02 6.30
CA ILE A 72 -2.98 1.33 5.82
C ILE A 72 -1.54 1.64 6.28
N PHE A 73 -1.16 1.24 7.49
CA PHE A 73 0.22 1.38 7.99
C PHE A 73 1.26 0.74 7.07
N VAL A 74 1.04 -0.53 6.68
CA VAL A 74 1.98 -1.27 5.81
C VAL A 74 2.00 -0.67 4.41
N LEU A 75 0.83 -0.28 3.90
CA LEU A 75 0.72 0.36 2.58
C LEU A 75 1.48 1.69 2.53
N LEU A 76 1.35 2.53 3.56
CA LEU A 76 2.08 3.80 3.66
C LEU A 76 3.60 3.59 3.71
N LEU A 77 4.06 2.56 4.43
CA LEU A 77 5.49 2.22 4.49
C LEU A 77 6.00 1.77 3.11
N ALA A 78 5.23 0.94 2.40
CA ALA A 78 5.58 0.49 1.05
C ALA A 78 5.66 1.67 0.06
N ILE A 79 4.64 2.53 0.01
CA ILE A 79 4.60 3.70 -0.89
C ILE A 79 5.72 4.69 -0.53
N GLY A 80 5.90 5.00 0.75
CA GLY A 80 6.97 5.92 1.18
C GLY A 80 8.38 5.38 0.92
N SER A 81 8.56 4.05 0.90
CA SER A 81 9.85 3.45 0.52
C SER A 81 10.17 3.59 -0.97
N ASP A 82 9.16 3.73 -1.84
CA ASP A 82 9.36 3.96 -3.28
C ASP A 82 10.03 5.31 -3.54
N ASP A 83 9.54 6.37 -2.88
CA ASP A 83 10.14 7.70 -2.96
C ASP A 83 11.62 7.67 -2.51
N ALA A 84 11.96 6.87 -1.49
CA ALA A 84 13.35 6.70 -1.08
C ALA A 84 14.22 6.12 -2.22
N PHE A 85 13.75 5.10 -2.93
CA PHE A 85 14.49 4.56 -4.09
C PHE A 85 14.66 5.58 -5.21
N VAL A 86 13.62 6.37 -5.50
CA VAL A 86 13.69 7.43 -6.52
C VAL A 86 14.72 8.49 -6.13
N LEU A 87 14.74 8.93 -4.87
CA LEU A 87 15.74 9.86 -4.34
C LEU A 87 17.17 9.33 -4.55
N LEU A 88 17.41 8.08 -4.15
CA LEU A 88 18.73 7.44 -4.23
C LEU A 88 19.22 7.29 -5.68
N ASN A 89 18.30 7.04 -6.62
CA ASN A 89 18.63 6.89 -8.03
C ASN A 89 18.89 8.22 -8.73
N SER A 90 18.14 9.26 -8.37
CA SER A 90 18.26 10.59 -8.99
C SER A 90 19.52 11.35 -8.58
N PHE A 91 20.12 11.05 -7.40
CA PHE A 91 21.28 11.82 -6.92
C PHE A 91 22.40 11.92 -7.96
N PRO A 92 22.98 13.12 -8.18
CA PRO A 92 24.07 13.31 -9.12
C PRO A 92 25.35 12.65 -8.64
N ILE A 93 26.24 12.34 -9.58
CA ILE A 93 27.58 11.80 -9.28
C ILE A 93 28.51 12.92 -8.79
N ASP A 94 28.38 14.12 -9.38
CA ASP A 94 29.13 15.31 -9.01
C ASP A 94 28.31 16.16 -8.04
N VAL A 95 28.74 16.17 -6.78
CA VAL A 95 28.10 16.88 -5.67
C VAL A 95 28.47 18.37 -5.76
N THR A 96 27.70 19.13 -6.53
CA THR A 96 27.74 20.60 -6.53
C THR A 96 26.38 21.13 -6.06
N SER A 97 26.37 22.27 -5.35
CA SER A 97 25.14 22.87 -4.82
C SER A 97 24.08 23.10 -5.92
N GLN A 98 24.50 23.51 -7.12
CA GLN A 98 23.61 23.71 -8.26
C GLN A 98 23.01 22.40 -8.77
N ASN A 99 23.82 21.34 -8.89
CA ASN A 99 23.35 20.01 -9.31
C ASN A 99 22.40 19.39 -8.29
N ILE A 100 22.67 19.58 -6.99
CA ILE A 100 21.79 19.10 -5.90
C ILE A 100 20.44 19.81 -5.98
N HIS A 101 20.42 21.13 -6.09
CA HIS A 101 19.17 21.90 -6.19
C HIS A 101 18.36 21.49 -7.43
N GLN A 102 19.00 21.35 -8.58
CA GLN A 102 18.33 20.92 -9.80
C GLN A 102 17.79 19.48 -9.67
N CYS A 103 18.59 18.55 -9.13
CA CYS A 103 18.16 17.18 -8.87
C CYS A 103 16.96 17.12 -7.90
N LEU A 104 17.04 17.84 -6.78
CA LEU A 104 15.97 17.88 -5.77
C LEU A 104 14.69 18.49 -6.34
N SER A 105 14.76 19.55 -7.13
CA SER A 105 13.56 20.14 -7.73
C SER A 105 12.85 19.20 -8.72
N HIS A 106 13.61 18.48 -9.56
CA HIS A 106 13.02 17.46 -10.44
C HIS A 106 12.46 16.27 -9.66
N THR A 107 13.18 15.79 -8.65
CA THR A 107 12.79 14.63 -7.86
C THR A 107 11.59 14.94 -6.98
N ALA A 108 11.54 16.12 -6.36
CA ALA A 108 10.43 16.58 -5.53
C ALA A 108 9.13 16.69 -6.33
N ASN A 109 9.18 17.16 -7.58
CA ASN A 109 8.00 17.19 -8.45
C ASN A 109 7.48 15.78 -8.76
N ALA A 110 8.37 14.82 -9.01
CA ALA A 110 7.98 13.44 -9.24
C ALA A 110 7.35 12.80 -7.99
N MET A 111 7.98 12.96 -6.82
CA MET A 111 7.48 12.47 -5.53
C MET A 111 6.17 13.15 -5.11
N LEU A 112 5.98 14.43 -5.44
CA LEU A 112 4.74 15.13 -5.17
C LEU A 112 3.60 14.58 -6.03
N LEU A 113 3.86 14.27 -7.30
CA LEU A 113 2.85 13.69 -8.19
C LEU A 113 2.46 12.28 -7.77
N THR A 114 3.42 11.43 -7.39
CA THR A 114 3.14 10.08 -6.89
C THR A 114 2.33 10.15 -5.60
N SER A 115 2.81 10.89 -4.60
CA SER A 115 2.11 11.03 -3.32
C SER A 115 0.72 11.66 -3.46
N SER A 116 0.55 12.70 -4.28
CA SER A 116 -0.75 13.32 -4.56
C SER A 116 -1.71 12.40 -5.32
N SER A 117 -1.22 11.53 -6.19
CA SER A 117 -2.06 10.58 -6.93
C SER A 117 -2.46 9.37 -6.08
N THR A 118 -1.62 8.96 -5.14
CA THR A 118 -1.89 7.83 -4.24
C THR A 118 -2.66 8.23 -2.99
N ALA A 119 -2.70 9.53 -2.63
CA ALA A 119 -3.33 10.01 -1.40
C ALA A 119 -4.43 11.06 -1.65
N VAL A 120 -5.66 10.70 -1.29
CA VAL A 120 -6.69 11.62 -0.78
C VAL A 120 -7.17 11.00 0.53
N PRO A 121 -7.21 11.63 1.73
CA PRO A 121 -6.75 12.93 2.22
C PRO A 121 -5.84 12.79 3.48
N PHE A 122 -4.66 12.17 3.38
CA PHE A 122 -3.66 12.15 4.47
C PHE A 122 -2.31 12.67 3.95
N LEU A 123 -2.24 14.00 3.88
CA LEU A 123 -1.05 14.80 3.63
C LEU A 123 0.05 14.49 4.67
N GLN A 124 1.08 13.70 4.35
CA GLN A 124 2.26 13.63 5.23
C GLN A 124 3.60 13.23 4.58
N ILE A 125 3.77 13.47 3.27
CA ILE A 125 5.12 13.48 2.64
C ILE A 125 5.55 14.93 2.27
N PHE A 126 4.70 15.93 2.53
CA PHE A 126 5.10 17.33 2.38
C PHE A 126 6.06 17.82 3.49
N LEU A 127 6.01 17.23 4.70
CA LEU A 127 6.81 17.67 5.84
C LEU A 127 8.26 17.14 5.82
N ALA A 128 8.52 15.99 5.19
CA ALA A 128 9.88 15.44 5.06
C ALA A 128 10.75 16.27 4.10
N VAL A 129 10.16 16.85 3.05
CA VAL A 129 10.85 17.77 2.14
C VAL A 129 11.08 19.14 2.82
N LEU A 130 10.14 19.61 3.65
CA LEU A 130 10.26 20.90 4.34
C LEU A 130 11.26 20.88 5.52
N LEU A 131 11.46 19.73 6.18
CA LEU A 131 12.39 19.59 7.31
C LEU A 131 13.84 19.24 6.89
N SER A 132 14.10 19.06 5.60
CA SER A 132 15.38 18.52 5.10
C SER A 132 16.21 19.52 4.31
N SER A 133 16.06 20.83 4.53
CA SER A 133 16.90 21.83 3.84
C SER A 133 18.31 21.95 4.44
N ASP A 134 18.53 21.64 5.72
CA ASP A 134 19.85 21.83 6.35
C ASP A 134 20.52 20.53 6.85
N VAL A 135 19.74 19.53 7.28
CA VAL A 135 20.30 18.28 7.88
C VAL A 135 20.71 17.26 6.82
N LEU A 136 20.04 17.26 5.66
CA LEU A 136 20.31 16.32 4.57
C LEU A 136 21.59 16.71 3.81
N ASP A 137 21.80 18.01 3.57
CA ASP A 137 22.99 18.56 2.90
C ASP A 137 24.29 18.22 3.65
N TYR A 138 24.28 18.28 4.99
CA TYR A 138 25.46 17.99 5.80
C TYR A 138 25.81 16.48 5.88
N LEU A 139 24.83 15.59 5.69
CA LEU A 139 25.01 14.13 5.80
C LEU A 139 25.24 13.45 4.45
N LEU A 140 24.69 13.98 3.36
CA LEU A 140 24.88 13.45 2.00
C LEU A 140 26.29 13.70 1.45
N ASP A 141 26.94 14.79 1.85
CA ASP A 141 28.26 15.20 1.37
C ASP A 141 29.37 14.17 1.71
N ARG A 142 29.17 13.34 2.74
CA ARG A 142 30.24 12.48 3.27
C ARG A 142 30.20 11.00 2.90
N TYR A 143 29.10 10.45 2.38
CA TYR A 143 28.94 8.97 2.42
C TYR A 143 28.14 8.30 1.29
N ILE A 144 28.00 8.92 0.10
CA ILE A 144 27.50 8.19 -1.07
C ILE A 144 28.65 7.39 -1.69
N GLN A 145 29.01 6.27 -1.07
CA GLN A 145 29.91 5.28 -1.66
C GLN A 145 29.12 4.42 -2.66
N ARG A 146 28.75 5.03 -3.80
CA ARG A 146 27.99 4.43 -4.92
C ARG A 146 28.74 3.30 -5.66
N SER A 147 29.94 2.95 -5.20
CA SER A 147 30.87 2.03 -5.88
C SER A 147 30.57 0.54 -5.65
N ILE A 148 29.96 0.18 -4.51
CA ILE A 148 29.79 -1.24 -4.13
C ILE A 148 28.56 -1.87 -4.80
N THR A 149 27.47 -1.12 -4.98
CA THR A 149 26.19 -1.60 -5.53
C THR A 149 26.30 -2.03 -6.99
N TRP A 150 27.13 -1.34 -7.78
CA TRP A 150 27.31 -1.62 -9.21
C TRP A 150 27.92 -3.01 -9.47
N ARG A 151 28.72 -3.54 -8.54
CA ARG A 151 29.48 -4.78 -8.77
C ARG A 151 28.62 -6.03 -8.57
N ILE A 152 27.75 -6.04 -7.56
CA ILE A 152 26.92 -7.20 -7.19
C ILE A 152 25.76 -7.39 -8.17
N PHE A 153 25.14 -6.29 -8.62
CA PHE A 153 23.97 -6.33 -9.52
C PHE A 153 24.28 -6.02 -10.99
N SER A 154 25.54 -5.97 -11.40
CA SER A 154 25.96 -5.63 -12.78
C SER A 154 25.19 -6.40 -13.87
N LYS A 155 25.02 -7.72 -13.70
CA LYS A 155 24.26 -8.56 -14.65
C LYS A 155 22.76 -8.26 -14.67
N PHE A 156 22.17 -7.98 -13.51
CA PHE A 156 20.76 -7.59 -13.42
C PHE A 156 20.52 -6.20 -14.00
N ASN A 157 21.46 -5.28 -13.78
CA ASN A 157 21.41 -3.93 -14.31
C ASN A 157 21.48 -3.93 -15.85
N TYR A 158 22.30 -4.80 -16.46
CA TYR A 158 22.30 -5.01 -17.92
C TYR A 158 20.94 -5.51 -18.43
N LEU A 159 20.36 -6.51 -17.76
CA LEU A 159 19.04 -7.03 -18.14
C LEU A 159 17.94 -5.96 -18.04
N MET A 160 17.95 -5.15 -16.98
CA MET A 160 16.93 -4.12 -16.78
C MET A 160 17.16 -2.85 -17.63
N ARG A 161 18.41 -2.43 -17.88
CA ARG A 161 18.72 -1.20 -18.62
C ARG A 161 18.76 -1.39 -20.12
N ASP A 162 19.25 -2.54 -20.61
CA ASP A 162 19.51 -2.72 -22.04
C ASP A 162 18.52 -3.71 -22.68
N LEU A 163 18.30 -4.88 -22.06
CA LEU A 163 17.41 -5.89 -22.63
C LEU A 163 15.92 -5.50 -22.52
N LEU A 164 15.49 -4.96 -21.39
CA LEU A 164 14.08 -4.61 -21.18
C LEU A 164 13.58 -3.54 -22.17
N PRO A 165 14.27 -2.40 -22.39
CA PRO A 165 13.87 -1.45 -23.43
C PRO A 165 13.91 -2.06 -24.84
N PHE A 166 14.91 -2.90 -25.13
CA PHE A 166 14.99 -3.59 -26.43
C PHE A 166 13.76 -4.47 -26.68
N VAL A 167 13.34 -5.28 -25.70
CA VAL A 167 12.16 -6.15 -25.80
C VAL A 167 10.87 -5.34 -25.91
N ILE A 168 10.73 -4.24 -25.17
CA ILE A 168 9.53 -3.40 -25.20
C ILE A 168 9.41 -2.69 -26.56
N ILE A 169 10.51 -2.15 -27.10
CA ILE A 169 10.49 -1.42 -28.38
C ILE A 169 10.25 -2.37 -29.55
N THR A 170 10.94 -3.52 -29.58
CA THR A 170 10.79 -4.52 -30.65
C THR A 170 9.41 -5.18 -30.62
N GLY A 171 8.89 -5.49 -29.43
CA GLY A 171 7.60 -6.14 -29.22
C GLY A 171 6.39 -5.20 -29.10
N ARG A 172 6.53 -3.89 -29.36
CA ARG A 172 5.53 -2.87 -28.96
C ARG A 172 4.08 -3.19 -29.36
N TYR A 173 3.87 -3.67 -30.58
CA TYR A 173 2.52 -3.96 -31.08
C TYR A 173 1.93 -5.22 -30.46
N ILE A 174 2.78 -6.20 -30.17
CA ILE A 174 2.38 -7.43 -29.49
C ILE A 174 1.92 -7.10 -28.07
N TRP A 175 2.71 -6.30 -27.34
CA TRP A 175 2.37 -5.85 -25.98
C TRP A 175 1.08 -5.04 -25.93
N ILE A 176 0.92 -4.07 -26.82
CA ILE A 176 -0.31 -3.24 -26.87
C ILE A 176 -1.53 -4.11 -27.19
N SER A 177 -1.42 -5.00 -28.18
CA SER A 177 -2.54 -5.87 -28.55
C SER A 177 -2.90 -6.86 -27.46
N SER A 178 -1.91 -7.48 -26.81
CA SER A 178 -2.16 -8.46 -25.74
C SER A 178 -2.75 -7.79 -24.49
N LEU A 179 -2.20 -6.66 -24.06
CA LEU A 179 -2.71 -5.94 -22.91
C LEU A 179 -4.12 -5.38 -23.17
N ALA A 180 -4.38 -4.85 -24.37
CA ALA A 180 -5.73 -4.40 -24.74
C ALA A 180 -6.74 -5.56 -24.75
N ALA A 181 -6.37 -6.73 -25.29
CA ALA A 181 -7.23 -7.90 -25.28
C ALA A 181 -7.52 -8.37 -23.84
N ILE A 182 -6.53 -8.38 -22.96
CA ILE A 182 -6.71 -8.70 -21.54
C ILE A 182 -7.66 -7.69 -20.87
N VAL A 183 -7.47 -6.39 -21.10
CA VAL A 183 -8.35 -5.37 -20.52
C VAL A 183 -9.78 -5.54 -21.01
N ILE A 184 -10.00 -5.68 -22.32
CA ILE A 184 -11.35 -5.86 -22.89
C ILE A 184 -12.04 -7.11 -22.32
N THR A 185 -11.31 -8.23 -22.25
CA THR A 185 -11.86 -9.48 -21.71
C THR A 185 -12.18 -9.37 -20.23
N MET A 186 -11.29 -8.76 -19.43
CA MET A 186 -11.55 -8.55 -18.00
C MET A 186 -12.69 -7.57 -17.75
N THR A 187 -12.80 -6.49 -18.52
CA THR A 187 -13.92 -5.55 -18.43
C THR A 187 -15.24 -6.22 -18.79
N TYR A 188 -15.27 -7.05 -19.85
CA TYR A 188 -16.45 -7.82 -20.23
C TYR A 188 -16.86 -8.82 -19.14
N LEU A 189 -15.90 -9.58 -18.60
CA LEU A 189 -16.16 -10.52 -17.50
C LEU A 189 -16.66 -9.81 -16.25
N THR A 190 -16.05 -8.67 -15.91
CA THR A 190 -16.46 -7.87 -14.74
C THR A 190 -17.87 -7.35 -14.94
N TYR A 191 -18.20 -6.80 -16.11
CA TYR A 191 -19.53 -6.28 -16.39
C TYR A 191 -20.63 -7.34 -16.24
N ASN A 192 -20.37 -8.58 -16.67
CA ASN A 192 -21.35 -9.67 -16.58
C ASN A 192 -21.45 -10.31 -15.19
N ASN A 193 -20.33 -10.34 -14.44
CA ASN A 193 -20.23 -11.10 -13.19
C ASN A 193 -20.24 -10.22 -11.93
N LEU A 194 -20.33 -8.89 -12.04
CA LEU A 194 -20.47 -8.02 -10.88
C LEU A 194 -21.88 -8.14 -10.31
N GLN A 195 -22.05 -9.04 -9.34
CA GLN A 195 -23.31 -9.23 -8.62
C GLN A 195 -23.11 -8.90 -7.15
N PHE A 196 -24.14 -8.34 -6.53
CA PHE A 196 -24.14 -8.16 -5.08
C PHE A 196 -24.18 -9.54 -4.39
N PRO A 197 -23.46 -9.72 -3.27
CA PRO A 197 -23.50 -10.96 -2.52
C PRO A 197 -24.94 -11.21 -2.02
N PRO A 198 -25.58 -12.34 -2.37
CA PRO A 198 -27.01 -12.54 -2.10
C PRO A 198 -27.33 -12.97 -0.65
N TYR A 199 -26.38 -13.60 0.05
CA TYR A 199 -26.63 -14.23 1.36
C TYR A 199 -25.87 -13.57 2.50
N ASN A 200 -24.56 -13.37 2.32
CA ASN A 200 -23.68 -12.86 3.35
C ASN A 200 -23.11 -11.49 2.95
N PRO A 201 -23.70 -10.38 3.43
CA PRO A 201 -23.29 -9.04 3.04
C PRO A 201 -21.97 -8.60 3.68
N LEU A 202 -21.53 -9.26 4.76
CA LEU A 202 -20.35 -8.90 5.55
C LEU A 202 -19.52 -10.15 5.83
N GLN A 203 -18.78 -10.59 4.82
CA GLN A 203 -17.81 -11.67 4.97
C GLN A 203 -16.61 -11.22 5.78
N LEU A 204 -16.38 -11.88 6.93
CA LEU A 204 -15.31 -11.51 7.87
C LEU A 204 -14.10 -12.43 7.77
N PHE A 205 -14.32 -13.70 7.42
CA PHE A 205 -13.26 -14.71 7.30
C PHE A 205 -13.20 -15.31 5.90
N VAL A 206 -12.13 -16.06 5.62
CA VAL A 206 -12.00 -16.86 4.40
C VAL A 206 -13.09 -17.94 4.36
N ASP A 207 -13.58 -18.30 3.17
CA ASP A 207 -14.62 -19.31 2.96
C ASP A 207 -14.30 -20.69 3.56
N SER A 208 -13.02 -21.00 3.77
CA SER A 208 -12.56 -22.23 4.39
C SER A 208 -12.80 -22.29 5.90
N ASN A 209 -13.06 -21.15 6.55
CA ASN A 209 -13.35 -21.12 7.98
C ASN A 209 -14.74 -21.70 8.24
N GLU A 210 -14.86 -22.60 9.22
CA GLU A 210 -16.11 -23.29 9.55
C GLU A 210 -17.27 -22.31 9.84
N HIS A 211 -16.95 -21.21 10.52
CA HIS A 211 -17.91 -20.16 10.85
C HIS A 211 -18.42 -19.38 9.62
N GLU A 212 -17.59 -19.22 8.60
CA GLU A 212 -17.95 -18.52 7.36
C GLU A 212 -18.65 -19.48 6.39
N TRP A 213 -18.14 -20.70 6.30
CA TRP A 213 -18.76 -21.78 5.57
C TRP A 213 -20.20 -22.02 6.05
N TYR A 214 -20.41 -22.01 7.37
CA TYR A 214 -21.75 -22.13 7.94
C TYR A 214 -22.65 -21.00 7.47
N ASP A 215 -22.25 -19.73 7.58
CA ASP A 215 -23.09 -18.60 7.15
C ASP A 215 -23.42 -18.65 5.64
N ASN A 216 -22.47 -19.08 4.81
CA ASN A 216 -22.65 -19.15 3.35
C ASN A 216 -23.51 -20.35 2.88
N ASN A 217 -23.57 -21.44 3.65
CA ASN A 217 -24.24 -22.69 3.25
C ASN A 217 -25.43 -23.07 4.13
N ALA A 218 -25.61 -22.40 5.28
CA ALA A 218 -26.62 -22.72 6.27
C ALA A 218 -28.04 -22.67 5.67
N GLU A 219 -28.34 -21.63 4.92
CA GLU A 219 -29.66 -21.45 4.30
C GLU A 219 -29.95 -22.52 3.23
N LYS A 220 -28.92 -22.98 2.50
CA LYS A 220 -29.07 -23.97 1.42
C LYS A 220 -29.23 -25.39 1.94
N ASN A 221 -28.51 -25.72 3.02
CA ASN A 221 -28.41 -27.10 3.50
C ASN A 221 -29.37 -27.42 4.64
N PHE A 222 -29.89 -26.42 5.35
CA PHE A 222 -30.74 -26.63 6.53
C PHE A 222 -32.10 -25.93 6.40
N GLU A 223 -33.15 -26.74 6.24
CA GLU A 223 -34.54 -26.26 6.09
C GLU A 223 -35.02 -25.40 7.27
N PHE A 224 -34.58 -25.71 8.49
CA PHE A 224 -34.96 -24.93 9.67
C PHE A 224 -34.43 -23.49 9.66
N ILE A 225 -33.35 -23.22 8.93
CA ILE A 225 -32.74 -21.90 8.79
C ILE A 225 -33.48 -21.11 7.71
N ALA A 226 -33.75 -21.75 6.57
CA ALA A 226 -34.57 -21.18 5.51
C ALA A 226 -35.93 -20.71 6.05
N ASN A 227 -36.60 -21.55 6.85
CA ASN A 227 -37.90 -21.22 7.44
C ASN A 227 -37.83 -20.07 8.46
N LYS A 228 -36.68 -19.85 9.11
CA LYS A 228 -36.49 -18.76 10.09
C LYS A 228 -36.27 -17.40 9.42
N LEU A 229 -35.74 -17.39 8.19
CA LEU A 229 -35.42 -16.18 7.43
C LEU A 229 -36.56 -15.69 6.53
N GLN A 230 -37.56 -16.53 6.25
CA GLN A 230 -38.80 -16.16 5.55
C GLN A 230 -39.72 -15.29 6.41
N ILE A 231 -39.18 -14.24 7.02
CA ILE A 231 -39.94 -13.26 7.78
C ILE A 231 -40.64 -12.35 6.75
N PRO A 232 -41.99 -12.24 6.78
CA PRO A 232 -42.68 -11.34 5.87
C PRO A 232 -42.24 -9.90 6.13
N ILE A 233 -41.92 -9.16 5.07
CA ILE A 233 -41.52 -7.75 5.17
C ILE A 233 -42.72 -6.96 5.68
N ALA A 234 -42.68 -6.61 6.96
CA ALA A 234 -43.73 -5.82 7.61
C ALA A 234 -43.47 -4.33 7.36
N ILE A 235 -44.31 -3.70 6.54
CA ILE A 235 -44.29 -2.26 6.31
C ILE A 235 -44.99 -1.58 7.48
N ARG A 236 -44.25 -0.80 8.29
CA ARG A 236 -44.81 -0.02 9.41
C ARG A 236 -44.74 1.47 9.08
N LEU A 237 -45.90 2.10 8.99
CA LEU A 237 -46.02 3.56 8.87
C LEU A 237 -46.07 4.16 10.29
N ILE A 238 -45.16 5.11 10.55
CA ILE A 238 -45.07 5.82 11.84
C ILE A 238 -45.25 7.31 11.55
N TRP A 239 -46.11 7.98 12.31
CA TRP A 239 -46.34 9.43 12.23
C TRP A 239 -46.03 10.09 13.58
N GLY A 240 -45.85 11.42 13.61
CA GLY A 240 -45.81 12.20 14.85
C GLY A 240 -44.48 12.21 15.59
N LEU A 241 -43.44 11.61 15.02
CA LEU A 241 -42.05 11.82 15.41
C LEU A 241 -41.41 12.74 14.37
N THR A 242 -40.58 13.68 14.80
CA THR A 242 -39.66 14.35 13.89
C THR A 242 -38.68 13.29 13.37
N PRO A 243 -38.51 13.16 12.04
CA PRO A 243 -37.61 12.17 11.45
C PRO A 243 -36.15 12.36 11.86
#